data_AF-A0A0C2QZF6-F1
#
_entry.id   AF-A0A0C2QZF6-F1
#
_cell.length_a   1.000
_cell.length_b   1.000
_cell.length_c   1.000
_cell.angle_alpha   90.00
_cell.angle_beta   90.00
_cell.angle_gamma   90.00
#
_symmetry.space_group_name_H-M   'P 1'
#
loop_
_entity.id
_entity.type
_entity.pdbx_description
1 polymer ?
#
loop_
_entity_poly.entity_id
_entity_poly.type
_entity_poly.pdbx_seq_one_letter_code
_entity_poly.pdbx_strand_id
1 'polypeptide(L)'
;MKTIVLNKWSDVVLPERGRYQMAITRDRKIVFIEDDMNEHINKNQRTFREDFTVNVLDRNDLTSFVTKDLPFPPMDIDTYTDGTFLLVSGRCWKGHDWVQKNARRCSADGECLDEFVLGDGISTLAIDDEDKIWVGYFDEGVYGNLGWDEPIGRSGLVAFSESGEILFQPKLPMIHELLSLNVDRADSVYAYYTLFSSIVHFDHFEEVQNSEIHQSIDVGPIMLLGDELLLTFVYRTRALSLLKKHEGVFKKEKEFRLEDADGNDLNKGNAVIRMRGNHLFLLNDSGVYQVEMSAEMLA
;
A
#
# COMPACT_ATOMS: atom_id res chain seq x y z
N MET A 1 9.35 -5.28 27.12
CA MET A 1 8.60 -5.06 25.87
C MET A 1 7.33 -5.89 25.96
N LYS A 2 6.16 -5.33 25.65
CA LYS A 2 4.91 -6.11 25.60
C LYS A 2 4.92 -6.98 24.33
N THR A 3 3.98 -7.92 24.21
CA THR A 3 3.83 -8.78 23.04
C THR A 3 2.44 -8.65 22.48
N ILE A 4 2.33 -8.64 21.15
CA ILE A 4 1.09 -8.88 20.41
C ILE A 4 1.21 -10.27 19.79
N VAL A 5 0.25 -11.13 20.10
CA VAL A 5 0.17 -12.48 19.55
C VAL A 5 -0.60 -12.43 18.24
N LEU A 6 -0.01 -12.95 17.17
CA LEU A 6 -0.68 -13.11 15.88
C LEU A 6 -1.10 -14.57 15.70
N ASN A 7 -2.26 -14.77 15.09
CA ASN A 7 -2.75 -16.10 14.77
C ASN A 7 -2.21 -16.53 13.41
N LYS A 8 -1.94 -17.82 13.26
CA LYS A 8 -1.63 -18.40 11.94
C LYS A 8 -2.83 -18.21 11.01
N TRP A 9 -2.63 -17.48 9.92
CA TRP A 9 -3.67 -17.20 8.93
C TRP A 9 -3.56 -18.15 7.74
N SER A 10 -2.33 -18.51 7.35
CA SER A 10 -2.02 -19.48 6.30
C SER A 10 -0.70 -20.18 6.55
N ASP A 11 -0.63 -21.46 6.17
CA ASP A 11 0.62 -22.24 6.11
C ASP A 11 1.39 -22.02 4.81
N VAL A 12 0.80 -21.32 3.84
CA VAL A 12 1.47 -20.96 2.58
C VAL A 12 2.57 -19.94 2.86
N VAL A 13 3.78 -20.28 2.44
CA VAL A 13 4.94 -19.39 2.48
C VAL A 13 5.08 -18.70 1.14
N LEU A 14 4.85 -17.38 1.12
CA LEU A 14 5.01 -16.61 -0.11
C LEU A 14 6.49 -16.48 -0.48
N PRO A 15 6.83 -16.52 -1.78
CA PRO A 15 8.16 -16.15 -2.25
C PRO A 15 8.55 -14.76 -1.76
N GLU A 16 9.83 -14.57 -1.45
CA GLU A 16 10.32 -13.32 -0.85
C GLU A 16 9.90 -12.08 -1.65
N ARG A 17 10.01 -12.11 -2.99
CA ARG A 17 9.60 -11.00 -3.86
C ARG A 17 8.11 -10.72 -3.82
N GLY A 18 7.31 -11.79 -3.83
CA GLY A 18 5.86 -11.70 -3.68
C GLY A 18 5.46 -10.90 -2.45
N ARG A 19 6.18 -11.08 -1.33
CA ARG A 19 5.94 -10.33 -0.08
C ARG A 19 6.05 -8.80 -0.22
N TYR A 20 6.80 -8.31 -1.20
CA TYR A 20 6.96 -6.88 -1.44
C TYR A 20 5.96 -6.32 -2.46
N GLN A 21 5.56 -7.13 -3.45
CA GLN A 21 4.61 -6.76 -4.51
C GLN A 21 3.24 -7.39 -4.26
N MET A 22 2.54 -6.83 -3.28
CA MET A 22 1.25 -7.37 -2.83
C MET A 22 0.35 -6.31 -2.22
N ALA A 23 -0.94 -6.65 -2.19
CA ALA A 23 -1.90 -6.02 -1.31
C ALA A 23 -2.64 -7.06 -0.46
N ILE A 24 -3.07 -6.61 0.71
CA ILE A 24 -4.15 -7.24 1.46
C ILE A 24 -5.43 -6.68 0.89
N THR A 25 -6.34 -7.48 0.37
CA THR A 25 -7.64 -7.02 -0.17
C THR A 25 -8.62 -6.66 0.96
N ARG A 26 -9.73 -5.96 0.65
CA ARG A 26 -10.77 -5.64 1.65
C ARG A 26 -11.40 -6.88 2.27
N ASP A 27 -11.58 -7.93 1.49
CA ASP A 27 -12.06 -9.23 1.97
C ASP A 27 -10.95 -10.09 2.61
N ARG A 28 -9.80 -9.48 2.91
CA ARG A 28 -8.69 -10.03 3.70
C ARG A 28 -7.94 -11.17 3.03
N LYS A 29 -7.98 -11.23 1.71
CA LYS A 29 -7.11 -12.09 0.88
C LYS A 29 -5.78 -11.39 0.64
N ILE A 30 -4.80 -12.15 0.15
CA ILE A 30 -3.50 -11.62 -0.26
C ILE A 30 -3.39 -11.77 -1.77
N VAL A 31 -3.22 -10.66 -2.47
CA VAL A 31 -2.97 -10.63 -3.91
C VAL A 31 -1.54 -10.22 -4.16
N PHE A 32 -0.80 -10.95 -4.98
CA PHE A 32 0.63 -10.70 -5.16
C PHE A 32 1.17 -11.15 -6.52
N ILE A 33 2.31 -10.58 -6.90
CA ILE A 33 3.04 -10.87 -8.14
C ILE A 33 4.43 -11.40 -7.77
N GLU A 34 4.87 -12.47 -8.43
CA GLU A 34 6.14 -13.16 -8.08
C GLU A 34 7.32 -12.73 -8.95
N ASP A 35 7.06 -12.06 -10.08
CA ASP A 35 8.05 -11.80 -11.13
C ASP A 35 9.18 -10.85 -10.70
N ASP A 36 10.37 -11.06 -11.27
CA ASP A 36 11.52 -10.19 -11.03
C ASP A 36 11.46 -8.93 -11.89
N MET A 37 10.93 -7.85 -11.35
CA MET A 37 10.85 -6.59 -12.10
C MET A 37 12.22 -6.04 -12.50
N ASN A 38 13.33 -6.48 -11.86
CA ASN A 38 14.67 -6.09 -12.28
C ASN A 38 15.03 -6.61 -13.69
N GLU A 39 14.42 -7.71 -14.13
CA GLU A 39 14.58 -8.24 -15.49
C GLU A 39 13.95 -7.34 -16.55
N HIS A 40 13.17 -6.33 -16.14
CA HIS A 40 12.41 -5.46 -17.03
C HIS A 40 12.90 -4.01 -17.06
N ILE A 41 13.81 -3.62 -16.15
CA ILE A 41 14.28 -2.22 -16.02
C ILE A 41 14.88 -1.67 -17.32
N ASN A 42 15.61 -2.51 -18.07
CA ASN A 42 16.29 -2.09 -19.30
C ASN A 42 15.43 -2.23 -20.56
N LYS A 43 14.21 -2.74 -20.45
CA LYS A 43 13.32 -2.91 -21.61
C LYS A 43 12.74 -1.56 -22.03
N ASN A 44 12.54 -1.40 -23.34
CA ASN A 44 11.93 -0.20 -23.89
C ASN A 44 10.45 -0.14 -23.50
N GLN A 45 10.09 0.85 -22.67
CA GLN A 45 8.76 1.01 -22.10
C GLN A 45 7.67 1.25 -23.15
N ARG A 46 8.01 1.79 -24.32
CA ARG A 46 7.03 2.03 -25.39
C ARG A 46 6.60 0.73 -26.09
N THR A 47 7.49 -0.26 -26.13
CA THR A 47 7.27 -1.55 -26.80
C THR A 47 7.20 -2.73 -25.83
N PHE A 48 7.28 -2.46 -24.52
CA PHE A 48 7.23 -3.49 -23.49
C PHE A 48 5.89 -4.23 -23.59
N ARG A 49 5.94 -5.55 -23.69
CA ARG A 49 4.80 -6.46 -23.64
C ARG A 49 5.23 -7.77 -23.03
N GLU A 50 4.71 -8.08 -21.86
CA GLU A 50 5.02 -9.32 -21.14
C GLU A 50 3.76 -9.86 -20.45
N ASP A 51 3.77 -11.14 -20.17
CA ASP A 51 2.74 -11.80 -19.38
C ASP A 51 3.19 -11.84 -17.91
N PHE A 52 2.27 -11.63 -16.98
CA PHE A 52 2.55 -11.69 -15.54
C PHE A 52 1.59 -12.65 -14.84
N THR A 53 2.10 -13.36 -13.84
CA THR A 53 1.26 -14.22 -12.99
C THR A 53 0.82 -13.46 -11.76
N VAL A 54 -0.50 -13.34 -11.58
CA VAL A 54 -1.11 -12.82 -10.37
C VAL A 54 -1.58 -13.99 -9.54
N ASN A 55 -1.24 -13.96 -8.26
CA ASN A 55 -1.61 -14.96 -7.28
C ASN A 55 -2.59 -14.38 -6.27
N VAL A 56 -3.63 -15.14 -5.96
CA VAL A 56 -4.61 -14.83 -4.92
C VAL A 56 -4.55 -15.93 -3.88
N LEU A 57 -4.16 -15.57 -2.67
CA LEU A 57 -4.18 -16.44 -1.51
C LEU A 57 -5.38 -16.09 -0.63
N ASP A 58 -6.25 -17.06 -0.43
CA ASP A 58 -7.33 -17.03 0.55
C ASP A 58 -7.11 -18.17 1.55
N ARG A 59 -6.64 -17.84 2.75
CA ARG A 59 -6.18 -18.84 3.73
C ARG A 59 -5.14 -19.76 3.12
N ASN A 60 -5.45 -21.04 2.96
CA ASN A 60 -4.55 -22.04 2.39
C ASN A 60 -4.83 -22.32 0.91
N ASP A 61 -5.83 -21.64 0.33
CA ASP A 61 -6.21 -21.80 -1.08
C ASP A 61 -5.44 -20.75 -1.91
N LEU A 62 -4.50 -21.23 -2.72
CA LEU A 62 -3.73 -20.43 -3.66
C LEU A 62 -4.28 -20.64 -5.07
N THR A 63 -4.70 -19.56 -5.70
CA THR A 63 -5.13 -19.54 -7.10
C THR A 63 -4.27 -18.56 -7.88
N SER A 64 -4.03 -18.87 -9.15
CA SER A 64 -3.17 -18.07 -10.03
C SER A 64 -3.83 -17.88 -11.37
N PHE A 65 -3.68 -16.69 -11.93
CA PHE A 65 -4.09 -16.38 -13.29
C PHE A 65 -2.99 -15.58 -14.00
N VAL A 66 -2.96 -15.70 -15.32
CA VAL A 66 -1.98 -14.99 -16.15
C VAL A 66 -2.67 -13.82 -16.79
N THR A 67 -2.18 -12.63 -16.52
CA THR A 67 -2.55 -11.43 -17.27
C THR A 67 -1.57 -11.26 -18.43
N LYS A 68 -2.11 -11.20 -19.65
CA LYS A 68 -1.30 -11.24 -20.87
C LYS A 68 -1.06 -9.85 -21.43
N ASP A 69 0.05 -9.72 -22.15
CA ASP A 69 0.37 -8.53 -22.96
C ASP A 69 0.30 -7.22 -22.14
N LEU A 70 0.85 -7.22 -20.92
CA LEU A 70 0.92 -6.01 -20.09
C LEU A 70 1.88 -4.99 -20.71
N PRO A 71 1.51 -3.70 -20.81
CA PRO A 71 2.33 -2.68 -21.44
C PRO A 71 3.31 -2.02 -20.46
N PHE A 72 3.47 -2.60 -19.27
CA PHE A 72 4.36 -2.15 -18.21
C PHE A 72 4.63 -3.29 -17.20
N PRO A 73 5.74 -3.22 -16.44
CA PRO A 73 5.95 -4.09 -15.28
C PRO A 73 5.05 -3.65 -14.10
N PRO A 74 4.12 -4.49 -13.61
CA PRO A 74 3.23 -4.13 -12.52
C PRO A 74 3.99 -4.14 -11.18
N MET A 75 4.03 -2.99 -10.51
CA MET A 75 4.68 -2.81 -9.21
C MET A 75 3.67 -2.82 -8.05
N ASP A 76 2.43 -2.43 -8.32
CA ASP A 76 1.34 -2.37 -7.35
C ASP A 76 0.10 -3.11 -7.88
N ILE A 77 -0.68 -3.64 -6.94
CA ILE A 77 -1.90 -4.41 -7.20
C ILE A 77 -2.92 -4.16 -6.09
N ASP A 78 -4.21 -4.07 -6.43
CA ASP A 78 -5.32 -4.17 -5.47
C ASP A 78 -6.61 -4.66 -6.19
N THR A 79 -7.71 -4.82 -5.46
CA THR A 79 -8.98 -5.35 -5.98
C THR A 79 -10.14 -4.38 -5.81
N TYR A 80 -11.03 -4.35 -6.80
CA TYR A 80 -12.33 -3.68 -6.74
C TYR A 80 -13.40 -4.55 -6.05
N THR A 81 -14.57 -3.97 -5.72
CA THR A 81 -15.66 -4.69 -5.02
C THR A 81 -16.24 -5.83 -5.85
N ASP A 82 -16.17 -5.71 -7.18
CA ASP A 82 -16.63 -6.72 -8.13
C ASP A 82 -15.65 -7.88 -8.32
N GLY A 83 -14.49 -7.86 -7.63
CA GLY A 83 -13.45 -8.88 -7.72
C GLY A 83 -12.50 -8.72 -8.90
N THR A 84 -12.61 -7.65 -9.69
CA THR A 84 -11.60 -7.31 -10.69
C THR A 84 -10.35 -6.73 -10.03
N PHE A 85 -9.21 -6.84 -10.71
CA PHE A 85 -7.91 -6.45 -10.21
C PHE A 85 -7.44 -5.19 -10.89
N LEU A 86 -6.79 -4.30 -10.15
CA LEU A 86 -6.03 -3.19 -10.71
C LEU A 86 -4.54 -3.54 -10.64
N LEU A 87 -3.84 -3.46 -11.77
CA LEU A 87 -2.39 -3.59 -11.87
C LEU A 87 -1.80 -2.25 -12.29
N VAL A 88 -0.76 -1.80 -11.57
CA VAL A 88 -0.18 -0.46 -11.78
C VAL A 88 1.34 -0.53 -11.82
N SER A 89 1.95 0.19 -12.75
CA SER A 89 3.39 0.48 -12.73
C SER A 89 3.65 1.76 -11.95
N GLY A 90 4.65 1.69 -11.07
CA GLY A 90 5.17 2.84 -10.33
C GLY A 90 5.68 3.98 -11.23
N ARG A 91 6.05 3.63 -12.48
CA ARG A 91 6.61 4.55 -13.46
C ARG A 91 5.67 4.78 -14.65
N CYS A 92 5.67 6.00 -15.18
CA CYS A 92 4.84 6.38 -16.32
C CYS A 92 5.55 7.38 -17.24
N TRP A 93 5.81 7.00 -18.48
CA TRP A 93 6.44 7.89 -19.46
C TRP A 93 5.42 8.80 -20.16
N LYS A 94 5.80 10.06 -20.39
CA LYS A 94 5.04 11.02 -21.20
C LYS A 94 5.94 11.64 -22.27
N GLY A 95 5.62 11.39 -23.53
CA GLY A 95 6.19 12.07 -24.68
C GLY A 95 5.32 13.24 -25.14
N HIS A 96 5.73 13.88 -26.22
CA HIS A 96 4.98 15.00 -26.82
C HIS A 96 3.62 14.55 -27.39
N ASP A 97 3.54 13.35 -27.98
CA ASP A 97 2.37 12.81 -28.68
C ASP A 97 1.83 11.51 -28.06
N TRP A 98 2.37 11.09 -26.91
CA TRP A 98 2.05 9.81 -26.30
C TRP A 98 2.21 9.85 -24.79
N VAL A 99 1.37 9.10 -24.09
CA VAL A 99 1.50 8.83 -22.65
C VAL A 99 1.34 7.33 -22.42
N GLN A 100 2.18 6.76 -21.57
CA GLN A 100 2.05 5.39 -21.13
C GLN A 100 0.79 5.24 -20.29
N LYS A 101 -0.06 4.26 -20.62
CA LYS A 101 -1.15 3.84 -19.73
C LYS A 101 -0.55 2.89 -18.70
N ASN A 102 -0.18 3.41 -17.54
CA ASN A 102 0.52 2.68 -16.48
C ASN A 102 -0.42 1.96 -15.50
N ALA A 103 -1.72 1.88 -15.81
CA ALA A 103 -2.69 1.15 -15.03
C ALA A 103 -3.61 0.32 -15.94
N ARG A 104 -3.91 -0.90 -15.51
CA ARG A 104 -4.79 -1.83 -16.21
C ARG A 104 -5.73 -2.51 -15.22
N ARG A 105 -7.03 -2.46 -15.49
CA ARG A 105 -8.05 -3.25 -14.80
C ARG A 105 -8.19 -4.60 -15.51
N CYS A 106 -8.13 -5.69 -14.75
CA CYS A 106 -8.22 -7.04 -15.27
C CYS A 106 -9.35 -7.82 -14.60
N SER A 107 -9.98 -8.73 -15.35
CA SER A 107 -10.91 -9.71 -14.79
C SER A 107 -10.17 -10.73 -13.90
N ALA A 108 -10.94 -11.53 -13.15
CA ALA A 108 -10.39 -12.62 -12.35
C ALA A 108 -9.73 -13.75 -13.18
N ASP A 109 -10.00 -13.79 -14.48
CA ASP A 109 -9.37 -14.72 -15.42
C ASP A 109 -8.14 -14.10 -16.13
N GLY A 110 -7.78 -12.85 -15.77
CA GLY A 110 -6.63 -12.14 -16.32
C GLY A 110 -6.90 -11.35 -17.61
N GLU A 111 -8.15 -11.25 -18.05
CA GLU A 111 -8.51 -10.48 -19.25
C GLU A 111 -8.44 -8.97 -18.97
N CYS A 112 -7.86 -8.20 -19.91
CA CYS A 112 -7.84 -6.74 -19.82
C CYS A 112 -9.26 -6.18 -20.03
N LEU A 113 -9.75 -5.42 -19.06
CA LEU A 113 -11.03 -4.73 -19.12
C LEU A 113 -10.84 -3.26 -19.52
N ASP A 114 -9.94 -2.56 -18.83
CA ASP A 114 -9.67 -1.14 -19.06
C ASP A 114 -8.19 -0.80 -18.89
N GLU A 115 -7.78 0.30 -19.51
CA GLU A 115 -6.43 0.87 -19.36
C GLU A 115 -6.47 2.39 -19.31
N PHE A 116 -5.78 2.96 -18.32
CA PHE A 116 -5.76 4.39 -18.05
C PHE A 116 -4.40 4.83 -17.47
N VAL A 117 -4.29 6.13 -17.19
CA VAL A 117 -3.06 6.78 -16.73
C VAL A 117 -3.27 7.23 -15.29
N LEU A 118 -2.39 6.80 -14.39
CA LEU A 118 -2.34 7.27 -13.00
C LEU A 118 -1.13 8.20 -12.75
N GLY A 119 -0.27 8.40 -13.73
CA GLY A 119 0.88 9.32 -13.64
C GLY A 119 2.17 8.63 -13.18
N ASP A 120 3.29 9.36 -13.25
CA ASP A 120 4.61 8.86 -12.85
C ASP A 120 4.79 8.97 -11.33
N GLY A 121 5.76 8.21 -10.82
CA GLY A 121 6.25 8.36 -9.46
C GLY A 121 5.28 7.85 -8.39
N ILE A 122 4.56 6.75 -8.64
CA ILE A 122 3.65 6.14 -7.67
C ILE A 122 4.46 5.39 -6.62
N SER A 123 4.19 5.66 -5.34
CA SER A 123 4.83 5.01 -4.19
C SER A 123 3.96 3.94 -3.54
N THR A 124 2.64 4.08 -3.61
CA THR A 124 1.67 3.17 -3.01
C THR A 124 0.28 3.38 -3.59
N LEU A 125 -0.56 2.36 -3.47
CA LEU A 125 -1.90 2.24 -4.01
C LEU A 125 -2.80 1.55 -2.99
N ALA A 126 -4.06 1.97 -2.92
CA ALA A 126 -5.13 1.17 -2.33
C ALA A 126 -6.50 1.58 -2.89
N ILE A 127 -7.45 0.65 -2.92
CA ILE A 127 -8.83 0.89 -3.40
C ILE A 127 -9.81 0.86 -2.21
N ASP A 128 -10.60 1.89 -2.01
CA ASP A 128 -11.59 1.92 -0.91
C ASP A 128 -12.89 1.14 -1.21
N ASP A 129 -13.79 1.02 -0.23
CA ASP A 129 -15.06 0.29 -0.35
C ASP A 129 -16.07 0.89 -1.35
N GLU A 130 -15.79 2.07 -1.90
CA GLU A 130 -16.54 2.70 -2.99
C GLU A 130 -15.81 2.62 -4.33
N ASP A 131 -14.78 1.78 -4.43
CA ASP A 131 -13.97 1.57 -5.63
C ASP A 131 -13.25 2.83 -6.13
N LYS A 132 -12.90 3.73 -5.19
CA LYS A 132 -11.99 4.84 -5.47
C LYS A 132 -10.55 4.37 -5.34
N ILE A 133 -9.74 4.71 -6.32
CA ILE A 133 -8.33 4.35 -6.38
C ILE A 133 -7.54 5.47 -5.69
N TRP A 134 -6.98 5.21 -4.53
CA TRP A 134 -6.09 6.13 -3.82
C TRP A 134 -4.65 5.85 -4.19
N VAL A 135 -3.96 6.87 -4.72
CA VAL A 135 -2.60 6.76 -5.23
C VAL A 135 -1.71 7.77 -4.52
N GLY A 136 -0.67 7.25 -3.86
CA GLY A 136 0.41 8.02 -3.29
C GLY A 136 1.57 8.18 -4.25
N TYR A 137 2.24 9.33 -4.19
CA TYR A 137 3.36 9.64 -5.07
C TYR A 137 4.64 9.95 -4.28
N PHE A 138 5.78 9.51 -4.79
CA PHE A 138 7.10 9.95 -4.35
C PHE A 138 7.56 11.18 -5.14
N ASP A 139 8.77 11.68 -4.88
CA ASP A 139 9.25 12.99 -5.31
C ASP A 139 9.14 13.22 -6.82
N GLU A 140 9.45 12.23 -7.64
CA GLU A 140 9.33 12.32 -9.10
C GLU A 140 7.87 12.44 -9.57
N GLY A 141 6.91 11.87 -8.84
CA GLY A 141 5.48 12.03 -9.11
C GLY A 141 4.92 13.36 -8.60
N VAL A 142 5.58 13.99 -7.62
CA VAL A 142 5.22 15.30 -7.09
C VAL A 142 5.84 16.43 -7.92
N TYR A 143 7.12 16.34 -8.25
CA TYR A 143 7.89 17.37 -8.94
C TYR A 143 7.93 17.20 -10.46
N GLY A 144 7.73 15.98 -10.94
CA GLY A 144 7.80 15.65 -12.36
C GLY A 144 9.10 14.95 -12.74
N ASN A 145 8.97 13.90 -13.53
CA ASN A 145 10.06 13.21 -14.22
C ASN A 145 9.48 12.57 -15.51
N LEU A 146 10.32 11.93 -16.34
CA LEU A 146 9.90 11.15 -17.52
C LEU A 146 8.97 11.90 -18.49
N GLY A 147 9.17 13.21 -18.63
CA GLY A 147 8.39 14.10 -19.52
C GLY A 147 7.12 14.68 -18.90
N TRP A 148 6.93 14.54 -17.59
CA TRP A 148 5.87 15.19 -16.83
C TRP A 148 6.32 16.56 -16.30
N ASP A 149 6.16 17.63 -17.09
CA ASP A 149 6.37 19.01 -16.60
C ASP A 149 5.28 19.43 -15.58
N GLU A 150 4.08 18.88 -15.74
CA GLU A 150 2.90 19.13 -14.91
C GLU A 150 2.39 17.77 -14.43
N PRO A 151 3.00 17.17 -13.40
CA PRO A 151 2.67 15.82 -12.98
C PRO A 151 1.25 15.73 -12.42
N ILE A 152 0.62 14.57 -12.62
CA ILE A 152 -0.70 14.24 -12.05
C ILE A 152 -0.61 14.18 -10.53
N GLY A 153 0.45 13.56 -10.01
CA GLY A 153 0.73 13.37 -8.59
C GLY A 153 1.26 14.61 -7.85
N ARG A 154 1.16 15.82 -8.41
CA ARG A 154 1.69 17.06 -7.80
C ARG A 154 1.21 17.34 -6.37
N SER A 155 0.04 16.79 -6.00
CA SER A 155 -0.55 16.90 -4.66
C SER A 155 0.00 15.84 -3.69
N GLY A 156 0.84 14.92 -4.16
CA GLY A 156 1.41 13.76 -3.47
C GLY A 156 0.43 12.65 -3.11
N LEU A 157 -0.87 12.95 -3.08
CA LEU A 157 -1.97 12.00 -3.00
C LEU A 157 -3.05 12.38 -4.02
N VAL A 158 -3.63 11.41 -4.71
CA VAL A 158 -4.75 11.61 -5.63
C VAL A 158 -5.73 10.45 -5.48
N ALA A 159 -7.04 10.74 -5.45
CA ALA A 159 -8.06 9.71 -5.59
C ALA A 159 -8.67 9.75 -6.99
N PHE A 160 -8.83 8.58 -7.61
CA PHE A 160 -9.40 8.40 -8.94
C PHE A 160 -10.67 7.55 -8.91
N SER A 161 -11.49 7.68 -9.95
CA SER A 161 -12.55 6.73 -10.26
C SER A 161 -11.97 5.40 -10.73
N GLU A 162 -12.82 4.37 -10.84
CA GLU A 162 -12.45 3.07 -11.42
C GLU A 162 -11.93 3.17 -12.88
N SER A 163 -12.25 4.25 -13.59
CA SER A 163 -11.81 4.51 -14.97
C SER A 163 -10.63 5.48 -15.06
N GLY A 164 -10.03 5.87 -13.94
CA GLY A 164 -8.85 6.74 -13.89
C GLY A 164 -9.16 8.25 -14.00
N GLU A 165 -10.40 8.67 -13.76
CA GLU A 165 -10.72 10.11 -13.67
C GLU A 165 -10.32 10.65 -12.30
N ILE A 166 -9.70 11.83 -12.23
CA ILE A 166 -9.34 12.46 -10.97
C ILE A 166 -10.62 12.91 -10.25
N LEU A 167 -10.82 12.42 -9.02
CA LEU A 167 -11.95 12.79 -8.16
C LEU A 167 -11.53 13.72 -7.03
N PHE A 168 -10.32 13.54 -6.51
CA PHE A 168 -9.83 14.29 -5.36
C PHE A 168 -8.32 14.52 -5.41
N GLN A 169 -7.91 15.75 -5.08
CA GLN A 169 -6.50 16.16 -4.97
C GLN A 169 -6.36 17.12 -3.77
N PRO A 170 -5.95 16.63 -2.59
CA PRO A 170 -5.79 17.47 -1.42
C PRO A 170 -4.61 18.43 -1.60
N LYS A 171 -4.65 19.54 -0.85
CA LYS A 171 -3.50 20.43 -0.73
C LYS A 171 -2.70 20.03 0.50
N LEU A 172 -1.77 19.09 0.34
CA LEU A 172 -0.85 18.68 1.39
C LEU A 172 0.34 19.66 1.44
N PRO A 173 0.54 20.41 2.53
CA PRO A 173 1.61 21.40 2.61
C PRO A 173 2.99 20.77 2.52
N MET A 174 3.83 21.27 1.60
CA MET A 174 5.23 20.85 1.45
C MET A 174 5.44 19.33 1.31
N ILE A 175 4.50 18.63 0.68
CA ILE A 175 4.70 17.22 0.36
C ILE A 175 5.83 17.06 -0.68
N HIS A 176 6.75 16.15 -0.40
CA HIS A 176 7.74 15.63 -1.33
C HIS A 176 7.39 14.18 -1.69
N GLU A 177 7.04 13.37 -0.69
CA GLU A 177 6.72 11.96 -0.88
C GLU A 177 5.61 11.53 0.09
N LEU A 178 4.69 10.70 -0.40
CA LEU A 178 3.81 9.91 0.44
C LEU A 178 4.56 8.65 0.88
N LEU A 179 4.74 8.50 2.19
CA LEU A 179 5.58 7.45 2.79
C LEU A 179 4.77 6.25 3.26
N SER A 180 3.49 6.44 3.60
CA SER A 180 2.61 5.36 4.05
C SER A 180 1.15 5.70 3.75
N LEU A 181 0.39 4.70 3.34
CA LEU A 181 -1.04 4.79 3.04
C LEU A 181 -1.74 3.61 3.69
N ASN A 182 -2.84 3.86 4.39
CA ASN A 182 -3.75 2.83 4.87
C ASN A 182 -5.18 3.26 4.50
N VAL A 183 -5.82 2.46 3.64
CA VAL A 183 -7.17 2.69 3.14
C VAL A 183 -7.97 1.41 3.36
N ASP A 184 -9.06 1.53 4.11
CA ASP A 184 -10.02 0.43 4.28
C ASP A 184 -11.34 0.77 3.61
N ARG A 185 -11.88 1.92 4.00
CA ARG A 185 -13.17 2.47 3.57
C ARG A 185 -13.00 3.93 3.15
N ALA A 186 -13.97 4.45 2.40
CA ALA A 186 -13.95 5.83 1.93
C ALA A 186 -13.93 6.86 3.08
N ASP A 187 -14.41 6.48 4.26
CA ASP A 187 -14.35 7.28 5.50
C ASP A 187 -13.05 7.09 6.32
N SER A 188 -12.17 6.18 5.89
CA SER A 188 -11.05 5.66 6.68
C SER A 188 -9.77 5.62 5.82
N VAL A 189 -9.32 6.81 5.40
CA VAL A 189 -8.12 6.98 4.57
C VAL A 189 -7.04 7.73 5.35
N TYR A 190 -5.95 7.05 5.64
CA TYR A 190 -4.82 7.58 6.42
C TYR A 190 -3.57 7.68 5.56
N ALA A 191 -3.01 8.88 5.50
CA ALA A 191 -1.85 9.21 4.69
C ALA A 191 -0.75 9.81 5.57
N TYR A 192 0.44 9.21 5.56
CA TYR A 192 1.63 9.78 6.19
C TYR A 192 2.61 10.23 5.10
N TYR A 193 3.07 11.49 5.20
CA TYR A 193 3.93 12.10 4.19
C TYR A 193 5.10 12.90 4.79
N THR A 194 6.06 13.19 3.92
CA THR A 194 7.30 13.92 4.21
C THR A 194 7.06 15.35 4.70
N LEU A 195 8.11 15.93 5.31
CA LEU A 195 8.19 17.28 5.85
C LEU A 195 7.14 17.52 6.94
N PHE A 196 7.62 17.81 8.14
CA PHE A 196 6.82 17.86 9.39
C PHE A 196 6.30 16.52 9.93
N SER A 197 6.59 15.39 9.25
CA SER A 197 6.12 14.06 9.69
C SER A 197 4.61 14.03 9.87
N SER A 198 3.88 14.61 8.91
CA SER A 198 2.43 14.78 8.97
C SER A 198 1.70 13.48 8.67
N ILE A 199 0.65 13.22 9.45
CA ILE A 199 -0.35 12.20 9.21
C ILE A 199 -1.71 12.87 9.06
N VAL A 200 -2.40 12.55 7.97
CA VAL A 200 -3.72 13.10 7.64
C VAL A 200 -4.72 11.96 7.52
N HIS A 201 -5.93 12.22 8.01
CA HIS A 201 -7.10 11.36 7.86
C HIS A 201 -8.13 12.07 7.00
N PHE A 202 -8.61 11.37 5.97
CA PHE A 202 -9.74 11.78 5.15
C PHE A 202 -10.97 10.92 5.40
N ASP A 203 -12.13 11.58 5.44
CA ASP A 203 -13.46 10.97 5.48
C ASP A 203 -14.24 11.47 4.25
N HIS A 204 -14.50 10.61 3.26
CA HIS A 204 -15.16 10.98 2.00
C HIS A 204 -14.59 12.26 1.34
N PHE A 205 -13.26 12.29 1.15
CA PHE A 205 -12.51 13.44 0.61
C PHE A 205 -12.45 14.70 1.49
N GLU A 206 -13.03 14.68 2.69
CA GLU A 206 -12.89 15.77 3.66
C GLU A 206 -11.73 15.50 4.62
N GLU A 207 -10.86 16.49 4.81
CA GLU A 207 -9.79 16.42 5.81
C GLU A 207 -10.40 16.52 7.22
N VAL A 208 -10.46 15.40 7.94
CA VAL A 208 -11.02 15.36 9.30
C VAL A 208 -9.96 15.54 10.37
N GLN A 209 -8.71 15.16 10.08
CA GLN A 209 -7.60 15.33 11.00
C GLN A 209 -6.28 15.50 10.26
N ASN A 210 -5.47 16.42 10.79
CA ASN A 210 -4.08 16.60 10.42
C ASN A 210 -3.26 16.71 11.70
N SER A 211 -2.23 15.89 11.83
CA SER A 211 -1.43 15.77 13.04
C SER A 211 0.02 15.50 12.68
N GLU A 212 0.92 15.77 13.61
CA GLU A 212 2.35 15.51 13.42
C GLU A 212 2.74 14.23 14.17
N ILE A 213 3.68 13.48 13.62
CA ILE A 213 4.41 12.44 14.34
C ILE A 213 5.73 13.03 14.84
N HIS A 214 6.07 12.80 16.10
CA HIS A 214 7.33 13.28 16.65
C HIS A 214 8.53 12.80 15.81
N GLN A 215 9.35 13.73 15.31
CA GLN A 215 10.39 13.53 14.29
C GLN A 215 11.46 12.46 14.61
N SER A 216 11.59 12.04 15.87
CA SER A 216 12.52 11.00 16.28
C SER A 216 12.02 9.57 16.00
N ILE A 217 10.82 9.42 15.44
CA ILE A 217 10.17 8.13 15.20
C ILE A 217 10.31 7.79 13.72
N ASP A 218 10.90 6.63 13.44
CA ASP A 218 10.92 6.02 12.11
C ASP A 218 9.54 5.38 11.85
N VAL A 219 8.94 5.65 10.69
CA VAL A 219 7.55 5.30 10.39
C VAL A 219 7.51 4.39 9.18
N GLY A 220 6.96 3.19 9.36
CA GLY A 220 6.69 2.23 8.29
C GLY A 220 5.19 2.19 7.93
N PRO A 221 4.62 1.00 7.70
CA PRO A 221 3.17 0.82 7.63
C PRO A 221 2.48 1.43 8.85
N ILE A 222 1.37 2.12 8.62
CA ILE A 222 0.59 2.80 9.66
C ILE A 222 -0.80 2.18 9.81
N MET A 223 -1.37 2.33 11.01
CA MET A 223 -2.75 1.98 11.33
C MET A 223 -3.24 2.91 12.44
N LEU A 224 -4.35 3.59 12.21
CA LEU A 224 -5.00 4.40 13.25
C LEU A 224 -6.12 3.58 13.91
N LEU A 225 -6.25 3.70 15.24
CA LEU A 225 -7.32 3.08 16.02
C LEU A 225 -8.04 4.18 16.81
N GLY A 226 -9.21 4.60 16.29
CA GLY A 226 -9.87 5.83 16.74
C GLY A 226 -9.04 7.07 16.39
N ASP A 227 -9.16 8.15 17.17
CA ASP A 227 -8.52 9.45 16.81
C ASP A 227 -7.14 9.67 17.47
N GLU A 228 -6.79 8.82 18.43
CA GLU A 228 -5.75 9.10 19.42
C GLU A 228 -4.61 8.07 19.44
N LEU A 229 -4.81 6.90 18.83
CA LEU A 229 -3.83 5.81 18.84
C LEU A 229 -3.36 5.49 17.42
N LEU A 230 -2.05 5.58 17.21
CA LEU A 230 -1.39 5.26 15.95
C LEU A 230 -0.41 4.12 16.18
N LEU A 231 -0.54 3.05 15.41
CA LEU A 231 0.43 1.98 15.31
C LEU A 231 1.30 2.18 14.08
N THR A 232 2.60 2.00 14.25
CA THR A 232 3.53 1.91 13.11
C THR A 232 4.56 0.84 13.33
N PHE A 233 4.93 0.14 12.26
CA PHE A 233 6.01 -0.83 12.32
C PHE A 233 7.36 -0.15 12.05
N VAL A 234 8.29 -0.30 12.98
CA VAL A 234 9.61 0.32 12.92
C VAL A 234 10.63 -0.72 12.45
N TYR A 235 11.07 -0.61 11.20
CA TYR A 235 11.99 -1.59 10.60
C TYR A 235 13.32 -1.71 11.35
N ARG A 236 13.85 -0.59 11.86
CA ARG A 236 15.12 -0.58 12.62
C ARG A 236 15.05 -1.40 13.90
N THR A 237 13.95 -1.29 14.66
CA THR A 237 13.78 -2.01 15.94
C THR A 237 13.07 -3.34 15.76
N ARG A 238 12.51 -3.60 14.57
CA ARG A 238 11.71 -4.79 14.27
C ARG A 238 10.59 -4.95 15.30
N ALA A 239 9.89 -3.86 15.59
CA ALA A 239 8.84 -3.81 16.60
C ALA A 239 7.68 -2.94 16.13
N LEU A 240 6.49 -3.21 16.66
CA LEU A 240 5.35 -2.34 16.51
C LEU A 240 5.43 -1.25 17.58
N SER A 241 5.48 0.01 17.17
CA SER A 241 5.41 1.15 18.07
C SER A 241 3.97 1.64 18.17
N LEU A 242 3.49 1.81 19.39
CA LEU A 242 2.28 2.55 19.69
C LEU A 242 2.63 3.99 19.98
N LEU A 243 1.99 4.88 19.24
CA LEU A 243 2.05 6.30 19.43
C LEU A 243 0.68 6.78 19.93
N LYS A 244 0.70 7.67 20.90
CA LYS A 244 -0.49 8.32 21.41
C LYS A 244 -0.43 9.81 21.12
N LYS A 245 -1.56 10.36 20.72
CA LYS A 245 -1.69 11.77 20.41
C LYS A 245 -1.70 12.59 21.70
N HIS A 246 -0.91 13.66 21.71
CA HIS A 246 -0.80 14.63 22.79
C HIS A 246 -0.67 16.02 22.17
N GLU A 247 -1.69 16.86 22.35
CA GLU A 247 -1.72 18.24 21.82
C GLU A 247 -1.48 18.29 20.30
N GLY A 248 -2.13 17.40 19.54
CA GLY A 248 -2.01 17.34 18.08
C GLY A 248 -0.76 16.61 17.56
N VAL A 249 0.10 16.11 18.45
CA VAL A 249 1.33 15.40 18.07
C VAL A 249 1.31 13.97 18.60
N PHE A 250 1.49 12.99 17.71
CA PHE A 250 1.69 11.59 18.06
C PHE A 250 3.10 11.38 18.63
N LYS A 251 3.15 10.88 19.87
CA LYS A 251 4.40 10.57 20.58
C LYS A 251 4.41 9.09 20.94
N LYS A 252 5.59 8.47 20.84
CA LYS A 252 5.78 7.06 21.18
C LYS A 252 5.44 6.82 22.66
N GLU A 253 4.54 5.86 22.90
CA GLU A 253 4.13 5.44 24.24
C GLU A 253 4.73 4.07 24.60
N LYS A 254 4.58 3.08 23.71
CA LYS A 254 4.95 1.68 23.96
C LYS A 254 5.51 1.01 22.71
N GLU A 255 6.20 -0.11 22.90
CA GLU A 255 6.62 -1.03 21.84
C GLU A 255 6.19 -2.46 22.13
N PHE A 256 5.90 -3.19 21.06
CA PHE A 256 5.45 -4.57 21.07
C PHE A 256 6.31 -5.44 20.17
N ARG A 257 6.66 -6.63 20.66
CA ARG A 257 7.09 -7.76 19.81
C ARG A 257 5.88 -8.42 19.19
N LEU A 258 6.11 -9.07 18.05
CA LEU A 258 5.12 -9.87 17.37
C LEU A 258 5.51 -11.34 17.54
N GLU A 259 4.66 -12.12 18.21
CA GLU A 259 4.90 -13.54 18.48
C GLU A 259 3.71 -14.37 17.97
N ASP A 260 3.92 -15.66 17.76
CA ASP A 260 2.82 -16.61 17.56
C ASP A 260 2.25 -17.09 18.91
N ALA A 261 1.23 -17.96 18.84
CA ALA A 261 0.58 -18.54 20.02
C ALA A 261 1.51 -19.38 20.90
N ASP A 262 2.63 -19.87 20.35
CA ASP A 262 3.64 -20.66 21.06
C ASP A 262 4.75 -19.77 21.66
N GLY A 263 4.68 -18.45 21.45
CA GLY A 263 5.67 -17.47 21.92
C GLY A 263 6.91 -17.38 21.03
N ASN A 264 6.86 -17.90 19.80
CA ASN A 264 7.94 -17.73 18.85
C ASN A 264 7.91 -16.32 18.26
N ASP A 265 9.06 -15.64 18.28
CA ASP A 265 9.24 -14.35 17.63
C ASP A 265 9.06 -14.49 16.10
N LEU A 266 8.02 -13.83 15.59
CA LEU A 266 7.63 -13.88 14.18
C LEU A 266 8.45 -12.94 13.30
N ASN A 267 9.11 -11.96 13.90
CA ASN A 267 9.74 -10.88 13.17
C ASN A 267 11.23 -11.14 12.91
N LYS A 268 11.59 -12.36 12.54
CA LYS A 268 12.95 -12.77 12.16
C LYS A 268 13.09 -12.87 10.64
N GLY A 269 14.33 -12.76 10.16
CA GLY A 269 14.66 -12.92 8.73
C GLY A 269 13.94 -11.91 7.83
N ASN A 270 13.40 -12.40 6.71
CA ASN A 270 12.74 -11.62 5.66
C ASN A 270 11.23 -11.43 5.93
N ALA A 271 10.88 -11.20 7.19
CA ALA A 271 9.52 -10.91 7.60
C ALA A 271 9.05 -9.55 7.05
N VAL A 272 7.85 -9.52 6.48
CA VAL A 272 7.22 -8.32 5.92
C VAL A 272 5.90 -8.05 6.63
N ILE A 273 5.64 -6.78 6.94
CA ILE A 273 4.39 -6.31 7.54
C ILE A 273 3.55 -5.59 6.50
N ARG A 274 2.25 -5.86 6.52
CA ARG A 274 1.22 -5.11 5.81
C ARG A 274 0.08 -4.78 6.77
N MET A 275 -0.55 -3.63 6.56
CA MET A 275 -1.70 -3.19 7.34
C MET A 275 -2.79 -2.71 6.38
N ARG A 276 -4.04 -3.05 6.68
CA ARG A 276 -5.23 -2.52 6.00
C ARG A 276 -6.36 -2.39 7.00
N GLY A 277 -6.92 -1.20 7.14
CA GLY A 277 -7.82 -0.88 8.24
C GLY A 277 -7.15 -1.18 9.57
N ASN A 278 -7.85 -1.92 10.43
CA ASN A 278 -7.35 -2.41 11.71
C ASN A 278 -6.70 -3.81 11.64
N HIS A 279 -6.46 -4.36 10.45
CA HIS A 279 -5.82 -5.67 10.29
C HIS A 279 -4.32 -5.54 10.05
N LEU A 280 -3.54 -6.30 10.82
CA LEU A 280 -2.09 -6.43 10.65
C LEU A 280 -1.79 -7.84 10.14
N PHE A 281 -1.07 -7.91 9.02
CA PHE A 281 -0.54 -9.13 8.45
C PHE A 281 0.99 -9.15 8.57
N LEU A 282 1.53 -10.29 8.97
CA LEU A 282 2.96 -10.58 8.99
C LEU A 282 3.22 -11.82 8.14
N LEU A 283 4.09 -11.67 7.15
CA LEU A 283 4.51 -12.73 6.26
C LEU A 283 5.96 -13.09 6.53
N ASN A 284 6.26 -14.36 6.74
CA ASN A 284 7.63 -14.84 6.95
C ASN A 284 7.83 -16.25 6.38
N ASP A 285 8.99 -16.85 6.67
CA ASP A 285 9.36 -18.16 6.13
C ASP A 285 8.59 -19.34 6.75
N SER A 286 7.77 -19.07 7.77
CA SER A 286 6.87 -20.06 8.35
C SER A 286 5.47 -19.98 7.76
N GLY A 287 5.07 -18.85 7.17
CA GLY A 287 3.77 -18.64 6.52
C GLY A 287 3.22 -17.24 6.76
N VAL A 288 1.90 -17.10 6.84
CA VAL A 288 1.21 -15.83 7.07
C VAL A 288 0.53 -15.83 8.43
N TYR A 289 0.69 -14.74 9.16
CA TYR A 289 0.10 -14.49 10.46
C TYR A 289 -0.72 -13.21 10.43
N GLN A 290 -1.81 -13.18 11.17
CA GLN A 290 -2.73 -12.05 11.18
C GLN A 290 -3.30 -11.79 12.57
N VAL A 291 -3.59 -10.52 12.83
CA VAL A 291 -4.35 -10.06 13.98
C VAL A 291 -5.23 -8.88 13.59
N GLU A 292 -6.44 -8.83 14.14
CA GLU A 292 -7.27 -7.63 14.10
C GLU A 292 -6.98 -6.84 15.36
N MET A 293 -6.50 -5.61 15.19
CA MET A 293 -6.06 -4.75 16.28
C MET A 293 -7.26 -4.01 16.88
N SER A 294 -7.25 -3.89 18.20
CA SER A 294 -8.20 -3.07 18.95
C SER A 294 -7.49 -2.24 20.02
N ALA A 295 -8.14 -1.18 20.49
CA ALA A 295 -7.59 -0.33 21.54
C ALA A 295 -7.38 -1.10 22.87
N GLU A 296 -8.23 -2.08 23.17
CA GLU A 296 -8.14 -2.91 24.37
C GLU A 296 -6.87 -3.75 24.39
N MET A 297 -6.40 -4.20 23.23
CA MET A 297 -5.14 -4.96 23.10
C MET A 297 -3.90 -4.13 23.44
N LEU A 298 -4.03 -2.81 23.41
CA LEU A 298 -2.92 -1.85 23.55
C LEU A 298 -2.81 -1.24 24.96
N ALA A 299 -3.82 -1.46 25.81
CA ALA A 299 -3.85 -1.01 27.20
C ALA A 299 -2.65 -1.56 28.00
#